data_AF-A0A9N9SD66-F1
#
_entry.id   AF-A0A9N9SD66-F1
#
_cell.length_a   1.000
_cell.length_b   1.000
_cell.length_c   1.000
_cell.angle_alpha   90.00
_cell.angle_beta   90.00
_cell.angle_gamma   90.00
#
_symmetry.space_group_name_H-M   'P 1'
#
loop_
_entity.id
_entity.type
_entity.pdbx_description
1 polymer ?
#
loop_
_entity_poly.entity_id
_entity_poly.type
_entity_poly.pdbx_seq_one_letter_code
_entity_poly.pdbx_strand_id
1 'polypeptide(L)'
;MRSIILKFHSAQVYLENLPDDATFSIRLQTTLYSSVEFNQEPRFEDFPWIELRERDNTVSSADIVPLYTVETVFLSLQMFVEKES
;
A
#
# COMPACT_ATOMS: atom_id res chain seq x y z
N MET A 1 4.33 16.86 0.20
CA MET A 1 3.52 16.17 1.24
C MET A 1 2.12 16.71 1.42
N ARG A 2 1.88 18.04 1.51
CA ARG A 2 0.51 18.60 1.62
C ARG A 2 -0.45 18.12 0.51
N SER A 3 0.03 18.04 -0.73
CA SER A 3 -0.74 17.55 -1.87
C SER A 3 -1.24 16.11 -1.68
N ILE A 4 -0.42 15.23 -1.13
CA ILE A 4 -0.76 13.82 -0.84
C ILE A 4 -1.93 13.75 0.14
N ILE A 5 -1.85 14.50 1.25
CA ILE A 5 -2.91 14.54 2.27
C ILE A 5 -4.22 15.05 1.68
N LEU A 6 -4.16 16.11 0.87
CA LEU A 6 -5.35 16.65 0.19
C LEU A 6 -5.95 15.64 -0.79
N LYS A 7 -5.11 14.90 -1.52
CA LYS A 7 -5.57 13.88 -2.48
C LYS A 7 -6.24 12.71 -1.76
N PHE A 8 -5.68 12.22 -0.67
CA PHE A 8 -6.35 11.24 0.20
C PHE A 8 -7.69 11.74 0.73
N HIS A 9 -7.73 12.96 1.25
CA HIS A 9 -8.98 13.53 1.75
C HIS A 9 -10.04 13.64 0.64
N SER A 10 -9.66 14.03 -0.58
CA SER A 10 -10.60 14.08 -1.70
C SER A 10 -10.99 12.70 -2.24
N ALA A 11 -10.22 11.64 -1.93
CA ALA A 11 -10.45 10.31 -2.48
C ALA A 11 -11.75 9.67 -2.04
N GLN A 12 -12.20 9.98 -0.83
CA GLN A 12 -13.48 9.51 -0.30
C GLN A 12 -14.70 9.91 -1.17
N VAL A 13 -14.57 10.92 -2.04
CA VAL A 13 -15.70 11.40 -2.87
C VAL A 13 -15.99 10.48 -4.06
N TYR A 14 -14.99 9.73 -4.54
CA TYR A 14 -15.10 8.88 -5.73
C TYR A 14 -14.82 7.39 -5.46
N LEU A 15 -14.58 7.04 -4.19
CA LEU A 15 -14.46 5.66 -3.73
C LEU A 15 -15.77 5.24 -3.06
N GLU A 16 -16.09 3.96 -3.18
CA GLU A 16 -17.24 3.36 -2.51
C GLU A 16 -16.98 3.19 -1.01
N ASN A 17 -18.06 3.14 -0.24
CA ASN A 17 -17.94 2.86 1.19
C ASN A 17 -17.45 1.43 1.42
N LEU A 18 -16.54 1.26 2.37
CA LEU A 18 -16.12 -0.06 2.82
C LEU A 18 -17.19 -0.70 3.73
N PRO A 19 -17.19 -2.03 3.87
CA PRO A 19 -17.98 -2.71 4.90
C PRO A 19 -17.67 -2.19 6.31
N ASP A 20 -18.67 -2.20 7.20
CA ASP A 20 -18.54 -1.71 8.57
C ASP A 20 -17.50 -2.48 9.41
N ASP A 21 -17.21 -3.73 9.03
CA ASP A 21 -16.24 -4.63 9.68
C ASP A 21 -14.88 -4.67 8.96
N ALA A 22 -14.61 -3.72 8.06
CA ALA A 22 -13.35 -3.64 7.34
C ALA A 22 -12.15 -3.54 8.31
N THR A 23 -11.12 -4.35 8.04
CA THR A 23 -9.82 -4.30 8.71
C THR A 23 -8.74 -3.88 7.71
N PHE A 24 -7.54 -3.57 8.19
CA PHE A 24 -6.42 -3.24 7.31
C PHE A 24 -5.15 -3.98 7.71
N SER A 25 -4.26 -4.15 6.74
CA SER A 25 -2.89 -4.62 6.93
C SER A 25 -1.95 -3.77 6.08
N ILE A 26 -0.69 -3.67 6.48
CA ILE A 26 0.34 -2.96 5.70
C ILE A 26 1.22 -4.01 5.05
N ARG A 27 1.46 -3.85 3.74
CA ARG A 27 2.29 -4.75 2.95
C ARG A 27 3.48 -3.99 2.38
N LEU A 28 4.63 -4.66 2.36
CA LEU A 28 5.86 -4.13 1.79
C LEU A 28 6.30 -5.04 0.67
N GLN A 29 6.42 -4.50 -0.54
CA GLN A 29 7.05 -5.20 -1.65
C GLN A 29 8.53 -4.82 -1.68
N THR A 30 9.38 -5.77 -1.34
CA THR A 30 10.83 -5.56 -1.30
C THR A 30 11.53 -6.40 -2.37
N THR A 31 12.80 -6.09 -2.62
CA THR A 31 13.66 -7.04 -3.35
C THR A 31 13.99 -8.24 -2.45
N LEU A 32 14.42 -9.36 -3.06
CA LEU A 32 14.85 -10.56 -2.33
C LEU A 32 16.01 -10.31 -1.37
N TYR A 33 16.90 -9.36 -1.69
CA TYR A 33 18.03 -9.03 -0.81
C TYR A 33 17.56 -8.22 0.40
N SER A 34 16.71 -7.21 0.18
CA SER A 34 16.20 -6.36 1.25
C SER A 34 15.26 -7.08 2.21
N SER A 35 14.53 -8.12 1.78
CA SER A 35 13.68 -8.89 2.69
C SER A 35 14.49 -9.65 3.75
N VAL A 36 15.65 -10.18 3.37
CA VAL A 36 16.55 -10.90 4.29
C VAL A 36 17.14 -9.95 5.33
N GLU A 37 17.64 -8.78 4.90
CA GLU A 37 18.18 -7.77 5.80
C GLU A 37 17.11 -7.24 6.77
N PHE A 38 15.89 -7.02 6.25
CA PHE A 38 14.77 -6.51 7.05
C PHE A 38 14.30 -7.50 8.11
N ASN A 39 14.30 -8.80 7.81
CA ASN A 39 13.95 -9.83 8.80
C ASN A 39 15.03 -10.07 9.86
N GLN A 40 16.26 -9.64 9.62
CA GLN A 40 17.38 -9.77 10.55
C GLN A 40 17.61 -8.53 11.42
N GLU A 41 16.82 -7.47 11.21
CA GLU A 41 16.94 -6.22 11.93
C GLU A 41 16.36 -6.35 13.36
N PRO A 42 17.18 -6.18 14.42
CA PRO A 42 16.75 -6.38 15.81
C PRO A 42 15.60 -5.46 16.24
N ARG A 43 15.41 -4.32 15.57
CA ARG A 43 14.31 -3.39 15.85
C ARG A 43 12.92 -3.97 15.59
N PHE A 44 12.81 -5.10 14.88
CA PHE A 44 11.53 -5.72 14.55
C PHE A 44 11.26 -7.02 15.31
N GLU A 45 12.05 -7.35 16.35
CA GLU A 45 11.86 -8.57 17.14
C GLU A 45 10.48 -8.62 17.84
N ASP A 46 9.99 -7.48 18.35
CA ASP A 46 8.68 -7.38 19.01
C ASP A 46 7.51 -7.25 18.02
N PHE A 47 7.79 -7.04 16.73
CA PHE A 47 6.78 -6.93 15.66
C PHE A 47 7.32 -7.51 14.35
N PRO A 48 7.37 -8.86 14.24
CA PRO A 48 8.00 -9.51 13.11
C PRO A 48 7.17 -9.37 11.84
N TRP A 49 7.85 -9.16 10.72
CA TRP A 49 7.23 -9.19 9.40
C TRP A 49 7.08 -10.63 8.93
N ILE A 50 5.95 -10.92 8.28
CA ILE A 50 5.66 -12.24 7.74
C ILE A 50 5.63 -12.20 6.22
N GLU A 51 6.25 -13.19 5.58
CA GLU A 51 6.19 -13.35 4.14
C GLU A 51 4.79 -13.85 3.74
N LEU A 52 4.15 -13.15 2.81
CA LEU A 52 2.84 -13.51 2.30
C LEU A 52 2.95 -14.61 1.25
N ARG A 53 1.96 -15.50 1.20
CA ARG A 53 1.83 -16.44 0.07
C ARG A 53 1.25 -15.67 -1.12
N GLU A 54 1.63 -16.05 -2.35
CA GLU A 54 1.18 -15.36 -3.57
C GLU A 54 -0.34 -15.19 -3.68
N ARG A 55 -1.11 -16.16 -3.15
CA ARG A 55 -2.57 -16.15 -3.15
C ARG A 55 -3.20 -15.11 -2.21
N ASP A 56 -2.46 -14.64 -1.22
CA ASP A 56 -2.94 -13.65 -0.25
C ASP A 56 -2.71 -12.20 -0.77
N ASN A 57 -2.08 -12.07 -1.95
CA ASN A 57 -1.66 -10.80 -2.53
C ASN A 57 -2.54 -10.31 -3.69
N THR A 58 -3.70 -10.92 -3.95
CA THR A 58 -4.52 -10.58 -5.12
C THR A 58 -5.88 -10.02 -4.73
N VAL A 59 -6.23 -8.85 -5.25
CA VAL A 59 -7.62 -8.39 -5.37
C VAL A 59 -8.19 -9.02 -6.64
N SER A 60 -9.28 -9.78 -6.54
CA SER A 60 -9.91 -10.39 -7.72
C SER A 60 -10.57 -9.31 -8.57
N SER A 61 -10.27 -9.28 -9.88
CA SER A 61 -10.81 -8.27 -10.82
C SER A 61 -10.60 -6.84 -10.32
N ALA A 62 -9.34 -6.43 -10.17
CA ALA A 62 -9.00 -5.12 -9.63
C ALA A 62 -9.20 -4.00 -10.67
N ASP A 63 -10.10 -3.06 -10.37
CA ASP A 63 -10.15 -1.75 -11.01
C ASP A 63 -9.11 -0.83 -10.37
N ILE A 64 -8.28 -0.18 -11.20
CA ILE A 64 -7.24 0.74 -10.74
C ILE A 64 -7.76 2.19 -10.81
N VAL A 65 -7.82 2.85 -9.66
CA VAL A 65 -8.19 4.26 -9.54
C VAL A 65 -6.94 5.09 -9.19
N PRO A 66 -6.39 5.89 -10.12
CA PRO A 66 -5.22 6.72 -9.84
C PRO A 66 -5.60 7.90 -8.94
N LEU A 67 -4.86 8.09 -7.85
CA LEU A 67 -5.09 9.20 -6.91
C LEU A 67 -4.17 10.39 -7.19
N TYR A 68 -2.87 10.11 -7.30
CA TYR A 68 -1.86 11.14 -7.39
C TYR A 68 -0.53 10.60 -7.92
N THR A 69 0.12 11.39 -8.77
CA THR A 69 1.49 11.15 -9.22
C THR A 69 2.28 12.43 -8.98
N VAL A 70 3.47 12.29 -8.41
CA VAL A 70 4.43 13.38 -8.28
C VAL A 70 5.81 12.88 -8.68
N GLU A 71 6.42 13.64 -9.56
CA GLU A 71 7.79 13.43 -9.99
C GLU A 71 8.61 14.66 -9.61
N THR A 72 9.70 14.42 -8.92
CA THR A 72 10.66 15.44 -8.50
C THR A 72 12.06 14.91 -8.79
N VAL A 73 13.05 15.78 -8.68
CA VAL A 73 14.47 15.40 -8.88
C VAL A 73 14.93 14.28 -7.92
N PHE A 74 14.31 14.15 -6.74
CA PHE A 74 14.75 13.20 -5.70
C PHE A 74 13.77 12.05 -5.45
N LEU A 75 12.54 12.16 -5.94
CA LEU A 75 11.46 11.22 -5.64
C LEU A 75 10.49 11.17 -6.80
N SER A 76 10.20 9.94 -7.24
CA SER A 76 9.03 9.62 -8.05
C SER A 76 8.07 8.80 -7.20
N LEU A 77 6.84 9.29 -7.04
CA LEU A 77 5.81 8.65 -6.24
C LEU A 77 4.51 8.58 -7.04
N GLN A 78 3.96 7.37 -7.14
CA GLN A 78 2.64 7.10 -7.70
C GLN A 78 1.76 6.49 -6.62
N MET A 79 0.51 6.94 -6.57
CA MET A 79 -0.49 6.48 -5.63
C MET A 79 -1.77 6.13 -6.38
N PHE A 80 -2.28 4.93 -6.14
CA PHE A 80 -3.51 4.41 -6.73
C PHE A 80 -4.24 3.54 -5.71
N VAL A 81 -5.52 3.27 -5.99
CA VAL A 81 -6.36 2.32 -5.26
C VAL A 81 -6.70 1.17 -6.19
N GLU A 82 -6.53 -0.05 -5.71
CA GLU A 82 -7.10 -1.24 -6.32
C GLU A 82 -8.41 -1.55 -5.60
N LYS A 83 -9.51 -1.62 -6.34
CA LYS A 83 -10.82 -2.01 -5.80
C LYS A 83 -11.39 -3.18 -6.60
N GLU A 84 -12.27 -3.97 -6.00
CA GLU A 84 -13.03 -4.97 -6.75
C GLU A 84 -13.96 -4.25 -7.75
N SER A 85 -13.99 -4.73 -9.01
CA SER A 85 -14.89 -4.22 -10.06
C SER A 85 -16.37 -4.46 -9.76
#